data_AF-A0A853MFT1-F1
#
_entry.id   AF-A0A853MFT1-F1
#
_cell.length_a   1.000
_cell.length_b   1.000
_cell.length_c   1.000
_cell.angle_alpha   90.00
_cell.angle_beta   90.00
_cell.angle_gamma   90.00
#
_symmetry.space_group_name_H-M   'P 1'
#
loop_
_entity.id
_entity.type
_entity.pdbx_description
1 polymer ?
#
loop_
_entity_poly.entity_id
_entity_poly.type
_entity_poly.pdbx_seq_one_letter_code
_entity_poly.pdbx_strand_id
1 'polypeptide(L)'
;MSRKPRKLEAGYCYHITIRCNNREFRLTKLECRQVLIYAIKKAIDKYNFRMYGLCLMSNHIHYLIEPLQPSDLPKIMHWLNWYTALCFNQMLNRTGHFWEKRYHSTGFAMSDKKRALNTLRYIHGNPKAAGIQQGMFYDFSNYGVHERLGSDGVTTWHPAFLALGKTLDECANIYKGFCQKYRPQPKKVEKNRWGSKLLAGMKPNQKKKGTSPGQLKLFWYELDITNEEIIKAATIFVKANCYTPNPKNK
;
A
#
# COMPACT_ATOMS: atom_id res chain seq x y z
N MET A 1 -16.68 -16.75 4.61
CA MET A 1 -17.55 -15.83 5.38
C MET A 1 -18.01 -14.69 4.48
N SER A 2 -19.31 -14.37 4.50
CA SER A 2 -19.81 -13.19 3.78
C SER A 2 -19.20 -11.92 4.39
N ARG A 3 -18.89 -10.94 3.54
CA ARG A 3 -18.36 -9.65 4.00
C ARG A 3 -19.53 -8.79 4.45
N LYS A 4 -19.37 -8.06 5.56
CA LYS A 4 -20.34 -7.06 5.97
C LYS A 4 -20.51 -6.01 4.85
N PRO A 5 -21.75 -5.63 4.49
CA PRO A 5 -21.99 -4.57 3.53
C PRO A 5 -21.37 -3.25 4.00
N ARG A 6 -20.89 -2.43 3.05
CA ARG A 6 -20.36 -1.11 3.38
C ARG A 6 -21.52 -0.16 3.67
N LYS A 7 -21.42 0.59 4.76
CA LYS A 7 -22.31 1.72 5.03
C LYS A 7 -21.87 2.90 4.16
N LEU A 8 -22.64 3.15 3.11
CA LEU A 8 -22.42 4.25 2.16
C LEU A 8 -23.50 5.30 2.46
N GLU A 9 -23.10 6.47 2.95
CA GLU A 9 -23.99 7.51 3.46
C GLU A 9 -23.64 8.85 2.80
N ALA A 10 -24.65 9.68 2.56
CA ALA A 10 -24.46 11.02 1.98
C ALA A 10 -23.76 11.95 2.99
N GLY A 11 -22.93 12.87 2.50
CA GLY A 11 -22.17 13.79 3.35
C GLY A 11 -21.10 13.09 4.21
N TYR A 12 -20.62 11.92 3.79
CA TYR A 12 -19.54 11.18 4.46
C TYR A 12 -18.25 11.24 3.64
N CYS A 13 -17.12 11.23 4.34
CA CYS A 13 -15.83 10.88 3.76
C CYS A 13 -15.32 9.56 4.35
N TYR A 14 -14.39 8.94 3.62
CA TYR A 14 -13.96 7.57 3.86
C TYR A 14 -12.44 7.51 3.95
N HIS A 15 -11.95 7.03 5.08
CA HIS A 15 -10.55 6.60 5.20
C HIS A 15 -10.40 5.24 4.54
N ILE A 16 -9.57 5.18 3.50
CA ILE A 16 -9.42 4.00 2.66
C ILE A 16 -7.97 3.54 2.69
N THR A 17 -7.78 2.22 2.73
CA THR A 17 -6.47 1.60 2.62
C THR A 17 -6.49 0.47 1.60
N ILE A 18 -5.51 0.44 0.71
CA ILE A 18 -5.20 -0.68 -0.19
C ILE A 18 -3.77 -1.13 0.04
N ARG A 19 -3.47 -2.42 -0.15
CA ARG A 19 -2.15 -3.00 0.11
C ARG A 19 -1.72 -3.90 -1.04
N CYS A 20 -0.44 -3.85 -1.37
CA CYS A 20 0.19 -4.77 -2.32
C CYS A 20 0.05 -6.21 -1.84
N ASN A 21 -0.12 -7.12 -2.80
CA ASN A 21 -0.20 -8.54 -2.53
C ASN A 21 1.05 -9.04 -1.78
N ASN A 22 0.85 -10.02 -0.89
CA ASN A 22 1.88 -10.51 0.05
C ASN A 22 2.55 -9.43 0.92
N ARG A 23 1.97 -8.22 1.00
CA ARG A 23 2.55 -7.05 1.69
C ARG A 23 3.92 -6.63 1.15
N GLU A 24 4.23 -6.99 -0.08
CA GLU A 24 5.50 -6.68 -0.74
C GLU A 24 5.69 -5.17 -0.96
N PHE A 25 6.94 -4.70 -0.91
CA PHE A 25 7.29 -3.30 -1.12
C PHE A 25 7.39 -2.93 -2.61
N ARG A 26 6.26 -2.96 -3.33
CA ARG A 26 6.20 -2.76 -4.79
C ARG A 26 5.92 -1.31 -5.23
N LEU A 27 5.75 -0.39 -4.28
CA LEU A 27 5.49 1.03 -4.55
C LEU A 27 6.70 1.94 -4.23
N THR A 28 7.91 1.38 -4.16
CA THR A 28 9.13 2.12 -3.83
C THR A 28 9.69 2.95 -4.98
N LYS A 29 9.36 2.58 -6.22
CA LYS A 29 9.81 3.26 -7.44
C LYS A 29 9.07 4.57 -7.68
N LEU A 30 9.77 5.61 -8.14
CA LEU A 30 9.19 6.91 -8.43
C LEU A 30 8.14 6.83 -9.55
N GLU A 31 8.35 5.96 -10.53
CA GLU A 31 7.44 5.75 -11.65
C GLU A 31 6.10 5.19 -11.17
N CYS A 32 6.10 4.31 -10.15
CA CYS A 32 4.87 3.81 -9.55
C CYS A 32 4.05 4.96 -8.94
N ARG A 33 4.71 5.95 -8.33
CA ARG A 33 4.05 7.16 -7.83
C ARG A 33 3.44 7.96 -8.96
N GLN A 34 4.19 8.24 -10.02
CA GLN A 34 3.71 9.03 -11.16
C GLN A 34 2.46 8.40 -11.78
N VAL A 35 2.47 7.07 -11.98
CA VAL A 35 1.31 6.33 -12.46
C VAL A 35 0.13 6.41 -11.50
N LEU A 36 0.38 6.34 -10.19
CA LEU A 36 -0.70 6.48 -9.21
C LEU A 36 -1.33 7.88 -9.24
N ILE A 37 -0.51 8.94 -9.26
CA ILE A 37 -1.01 10.32 -9.33
C ILE A 37 -1.79 10.55 -10.62
N TYR A 38 -1.29 10.05 -11.75
CA TYR A 38 -1.99 10.08 -13.03
C TYR A 38 -3.35 9.36 -12.95
N ALA A 39 -3.38 8.15 -12.40
CA ALA A 39 -4.61 7.39 -12.21
C ALA A 39 -5.60 8.13 -11.30
N ILE A 40 -5.13 8.71 -10.19
CA ILE A 40 -5.95 9.51 -9.29
C ILE A 40 -6.58 10.68 -10.02
N LYS A 41 -5.79 11.45 -10.80
CA LYS A 41 -6.31 12.58 -11.58
C LYS A 41 -7.40 12.14 -12.55
N LYS A 42 -7.16 11.07 -13.31
CA LYS A 42 -8.17 10.50 -14.22
C LYS A 42 -9.42 10.01 -13.49
N ALA A 43 -9.29 9.47 -12.29
CA ALA A 43 -10.44 9.06 -11.48
C ALA A 43 -11.24 10.27 -10.98
N ILE A 44 -10.55 11.35 -10.57
CA ILE A 44 -11.20 12.61 -10.16
C ILE A 44 -11.97 13.19 -11.34
N ASP A 45 -11.36 13.28 -12.52
CA ASP A 45 -12.03 13.77 -13.74
C ASP A 45 -13.26 12.92 -14.10
N LYS A 46 -13.20 11.60 -13.89
CA LYS A 46 -14.27 10.66 -14.25
C LYS A 46 -15.44 10.64 -13.27
N TYR A 47 -15.18 10.76 -11.97
CA TYR A 47 -16.18 10.55 -10.91
C TYR A 47 -16.45 11.80 -10.07
N ASN A 48 -15.72 12.90 -10.31
CA ASN A 48 -15.87 14.20 -9.65
C ASN A 48 -15.92 14.13 -8.11
N PHE A 49 -15.02 13.34 -7.51
CA PHE A 49 -14.93 13.19 -6.05
C PHE A 49 -13.83 14.08 -5.48
N ARG A 50 -13.90 14.37 -4.16
CA ARG A 50 -12.84 15.13 -3.46
C ARG A 50 -11.87 14.21 -2.76
N MET A 51 -10.58 14.51 -2.90
CA MET A 51 -9.51 13.82 -2.17
C MET A 51 -8.90 14.79 -1.14
N TYR A 52 -9.01 14.43 0.13
CA TYR A 52 -8.56 15.27 1.24
C TYR A 52 -7.21 14.84 1.81
N GLY A 53 -6.90 13.55 1.74
CA GLY A 53 -5.71 12.96 2.33
C GLY A 53 -5.14 11.88 1.42
N LEU A 54 -3.83 11.88 1.27
CA LEU A 54 -3.11 10.91 0.45
C LEU A 54 -1.75 10.61 1.09
N CYS A 55 -1.44 9.33 1.27
CA CYS A 55 -0.09 8.88 1.64
C CYS A 55 0.21 7.55 0.95
N LEU A 56 1.22 7.55 0.09
CA LEU A 56 1.72 6.37 -0.61
C LEU A 56 2.87 5.79 0.20
N MET A 57 2.66 4.63 0.79
CA MET A 57 3.70 3.88 1.48
C MET A 57 4.30 2.84 0.52
N SER A 58 5.44 2.26 0.88
CA SER A 58 6.15 1.30 0.04
C SER A 58 5.34 0.04 -0.32
N ASN A 59 4.37 -0.36 0.50
CA ASN A 59 3.50 -1.54 0.26
C ASN A 59 1.99 -1.27 0.38
N HIS A 60 1.56 -0.05 0.69
CA HIS A 60 0.14 0.28 0.83
C HIS A 60 -0.12 1.75 0.57
N ILE A 61 -1.37 2.12 0.34
CA ILE A 61 -1.76 3.51 0.12
C ILE A 61 -2.93 3.83 1.04
N HIS A 62 -2.88 5.02 1.62
CA HIS A 62 -3.96 5.62 2.39
C HIS A 62 -4.60 6.77 1.62
N TYR A 63 -5.93 6.80 1.62
CA TYR A 63 -6.73 7.87 1.06
C TYR A 63 -7.74 8.39 2.08
N LEU A 64 -8.11 9.67 1.97
CA LEU A 64 -9.33 10.22 2.54
C LEU A 64 -10.16 10.80 1.40
N ILE A 65 -11.25 10.12 1.05
CA ILE A 65 -12.09 10.43 -0.12
C ILE A 65 -13.50 10.80 0.32
N GLU A 66 -14.03 11.88 -0.23
CA GLU A 66 -15.46 12.20 -0.24
C GLU A 66 -16.01 11.96 -1.65
N PRO A 67 -16.80 10.89 -1.87
CA PRO A 67 -17.43 10.65 -3.15
C PRO A 67 -18.57 11.64 -3.38
N LEU A 68 -18.83 12.02 -4.64
CA LEU A 68 -19.97 12.88 -4.98
C LEU A 68 -21.30 12.23 -4.59
N GLN A 69 -21.47 10.95 -4.94
CA GLN A 69 -22.57 10.12 -4.48
C GLN A 69 -22.02 8.93 -3.67
N PRO A 70 -22.68 8.51 -2.58
CA PRO A 70 -22.18 7.41 -1.75
C PRO A 70 -21.94 6.11 -2.53
N SER A 71 -22.81 5.84 -3.51
CA SER A 71 -22.73 4.69 -4.42
C SER A 71 -21.52 4.69 -5.35
N ASP A 72 -20.83 5.81 -5.51
CA ASP A 72 -19.68 5.91 -6.42
C ASP A 72 -18.38 5.45 -5.77
N LEU A 73 -18.30 5.41 -4.44
CA LEU A 73 -17.08 4.98 -3.75
C LEU A 73 -16.61 3.58 -4.21
N PRO A 74 -17.47 2.55 -4.32
CA PRO A 74 -17.08 1.28 -4.92
C PRO A 74 -16.58 1.38 -6.35
N LYS A 75 -17.18 2.25 -7.18
CA LYS A 75 -16.82 2.43 -8.61
C LYS A 75 -15.46 3.11 -8.74
N ILE A 76 -15.24 4.19 -7.98
CA ILE A 76 -13.97 4.92 -7.89
C ILE A 76 -12.85 3.95 -7.50
N MET A 77 -13.04 3.22 -6.41
CA MET A 77 -12.01 2.30 -5.91
C MET A 77 -11.82 1.08 -6.82
N HIS A 78 -12.87 0.59 -7.49
CA HIS A 78 -12.72 -0.48 -8.47
C HIS A 78 -11.86 -0.01 -9.64
N TRP A 79 -12.20 1.13 -10.24
CA TRP A 79 -11.48 1.69 -11.38
C TRP A 79 -10.02 2.01 -11.03
N LEU A 80 -9.77 2.69 -9.90
CA LEU A 80 -8.41 3.00 -9.44
C LEU A 80 -7.58 1.72 -9.26
N ASN A 81 -8.12 0.73 -8.55
CA ASN A 81 -7.38 -0.50 -8.25
C ASN A 81 -7.13 -1.32 -9.51
N TRP A 82 -8.11 -1.43 -10.40
CA TRP A 82 -7.97 -2.14 -11.66
C TRP A 82 -6.93 -1.49 -12.57
N TYR A 83 -7.06 -0.18 -12.82
CA TYR A 83 -6.18 0.57 -13.71
C TYR A 83 -4.73 0.53 -13.20
N THR A 84 -4.53 0.81 -11.92
CA THR A 84 -3.19 0.80 -11.31
C THR A 84 -2.60 -0.61 -11.27
N ALA A 85 -3.38 -1.65 -11.00
CA ALA A 85 -2.90 -3.03 -11.05
C ALA A 85 -2.42 -3.41 -12.46
N LEU A 86 -3.18 -3.01 -13.50
CA LEU A 86 -2.79 -3.22 -14.90
C LEU A 86 -1.45 -2.54 -15.19
N CYS A 87 -1.32 -1.25 -14.89
CA CYS A 87 -0.09 -0.51 -15.13
C CYS A 87 1.09 -1.08 -14.34
N PHE A 88 0.92 -1.35 -13.05
CA PHE A 88 2.01 -1.85 -12.21
C PHE A 88 2.45 -3.26 -12.60
N ASN A 89 1.52 -4.13 -13.00
CA ASN A 89 1.88 -5.45 -13.52
C ASN A 89 2.72 -5.33 -14.80
N GLN A 90 2.32 -4.46 -15.73
CA GLN A 90 3.09 -4.21 -16.95
C GLN A 90 4.49 -3.63 -16.63
N MET A 91 4.55 -2.58 -15.81
CA MET A 91 5.80 -1.88 -15.48
C MET A 91 6.80 -2.72 -14.69
N LEU A 92 6.29 -3.65 -13.88
CA LEU A 92 7.11 -4.50 -13.02
C LEU A 92 7.32 -5.90 -13.60
N ASN A 93 6.85 -6.15 -14.83
CA ASN A 93 6.86 -7.46 -15.49
C ASN A 93 6.27 -8.58 -14.61
N ARG A 94 5.06 -8.34 -14.11
CA ARG A 94 4.34 -9.25 -13.20
C ARG A 94 3.01 -9.67 -13.78
N THR A 95 2.55 -10.83 -13.32
CA THR A 95 1.20 -11.33 -13.57
C THR A 95 0.47 -11.60 -12.26
N GLY A 96 -0.84 -11.81 -12.32
CA GLY A 96 -1.68 -12.07 -11.16
C GLY A 96 -2.09 -10.83 -10.37
N HIS A 97 -2.55 -11.05 -9.14
CA HIS A 97 -3.07 -9.97 -8.29
C HIS A 97 -1.95 -9.05 -7.79
N PHE A 98 -2.02 -7.77 -8.18
CA PHE A 98 -1.15 -6.73 -7.63
C PHE A 98 -1.60 -6.29 -6.23
N TRP A 99 -2.90 -6.12 -6.02
CA TRP A 99 -3.49 -5.77 -4.72
C TRP A 99 -3.88 -7.02 -3.93
N GLU A 100 -3.56 -7.07 -2.63
CA GLU A 100 -3.79 -8.23 -1.75
C GLU A 100 -5.27 -8.63 -1.71
N LYS A 101 -6.13 -7.64 -1.55
CA LYS A 101 -7.58 -7.80 -1.38
C LYS A 101 -8.29 -6.52 -1.75
N ARG A 102 -9.62 -6.56 -1.76
CA ARG A 102 -10.44 -5.35 -1.86
C ARG A 102 -10.08 -4.35 -0.76
N TYR A 103 -10.11 -3.07 -1.11
CA TYR A 103 -9.85 -1.97 -0.19
C TYR A 103 -10.64 -2.07 1.12
N HIS A 104 -9.98 -1.66 2.21
CA HIS A 104 -10.62 -1.39 3.49
C HIS A 104 -11.13 0.05 3.49
N SER A 105 -12.30 0.31 4.08
CA SER A 105 -12.89 1.64 4.15
C SER A 105 -13.62 1.84 5.47
N THR A 106 -13.35 2.96 6.14
CA THR A 106 -14.10 3.40 7.32
C THR A 106 -14.66 4.79 7.04
N GLY A 107 -15.99 4.92 7.01
CA GLY A 107 -16.69 6.18 6.76
C GLY A 107 -16.98 6.99 8.02
N PHE A 108 -17.11 8.30 7.87
CA PHE A 108 -17.62 9.23 8.88
C PHE A 108 -18.23 10.48 8.25
N ALA A 109 -19.16 11.10 8.98
CA ALA A 109 -19.80 12.33 8.56
C ALA A 109 -18.78 13.46 8.40
N MET A 110 -18.91 14.24 7.32
CA MET A 110 -18.08 15.41 7.02
C MET A 110 -18.11 16.47 8.13
N SER A 111 -19.19 16.51 8.92
CA SER A 111 -19.36 17.38 10.08
C SER A 111 -18.49 17.00 11.28
N ASP A 112 -17.99 15.75 11.36
CA ASP A 112 -17.11 15.29 12.44
C ASP A 112 -15.67 15.79 12.23
N LYS A 113 -15.47 17.08 12.54
CA LYS A 113 -14.18 17.77 12.37
C LYS A 113 -13.06 17.10 13.16
N LYS A 114 -13.35 16.62 14.38
CA LYS A 114 -12.36 15.96 15.25
C LYS A 114 -11.88 14.66 14.61
N ARG A 115 -12.79 13.84 14.09
CA ARG A 115 -12.42 12.60 13.39
C ARG A 115 -11.68 12.89 12.10
N ALA A 116 -12.13 13.87 11.31
CA ALA A 116 -11.45 14.29 10.09
C ALA A 116 -9.97 14.66 10.33
N LEU A 117 -9.72 15.54 11.30
CA LEU A 117 -8.37 15.98 11.66
C LEU A 117 -7.49 14.83 12.16
N ASN A 118 -8.04 13.96 13.02
CA ASN A 118 -7.30 12.79 13.50
C ASN A 118 -6.99 11.79 12.38
N THR A 119 -7.90 11.59 11.43
CA THR A 119 -7.68 10.75 10.26
C THR A 119 -6.62 11.34 9.34
N LEU A 120 -6.66 12.65 9.04
CA LEU A 120 -5.61 13.33 8.26
C LEU A 120 -4.24 13.18 8.94
N ARG A 121 -4.15 13.47 10.24
CA ARG A 121 -2.92 13.30 11.02
C ARG A 121 -2.42 11.87 11.00
N TYR A 122 -3.30 10.88 11.08
CA TYR A 122 -2.94 9.47 10.97
C TYR A 122 -2.37 9.12 9.58
N ILE A 123 -3.01 9.61 8.51
CA ILE A 123 -2.55 9.40 7.12
C ILE A 123 -1.16 10.01 6.94
N HIS A 124 -0.98 11.27 7.33
CA HIS A 124 0.30 11.99 7.24
C HIS A 124 1.37 11.41 8.16
N GLY A 125 0.98 10.86 9.31
CA GLY A 125 1.88 10.28 10.30
C GLY A 125 2.27 8.83 10.04
N ASN A 126 1.75 8.19 8.98
CA ASN A 126 2.07 6.78 8.68
C ASN A 126 3.56 6.52 8.39
N PRO A 127 4.27 7.35 7.60
CA PRO A 127 5.71 7.21 7.39
C PRO A 127 6.49 7.23 8.70
N LYS A 128 6.12 8.13 9.61
CA LYS A 128 6.67 8.20 10.96
C LYS A 128 6.36 6.96 11.80
N ALA A 129 5.11 6.51 11.78
CA ALA A 129 4.68 5.31 12.50
C ALA A 129 5.36 4.02 11.99
N ALA A 130 5.77 3.99 10.72
CA ALA A 130 6.48 2.88 10.11
C ALA A 130 8.01 2.95 10.30
N GLY A 131 8.53 4.01 10.91
CA GLY A 131 9.98 4.22 11.07
C GLY A 131 10.70 4.62 9.76
N ILE A 132 9.97 4.99 8.71
CA ILE A 132 10.54 5.43 7.43
C ILE A 132 11.08 6.86 7.53
N GLN A 133 10.48 7.67 8.39
CA GLN A 133 10.81 9.08 8.57
C GLN A 133 10.72 9.47 10.05
N GLN A 134 11.53 10.42 10.50
CA GLN A 134 11.48 10.92 11.88
C GLN A 134 10.37 11.98 12.07
N GLY A 135 10.21 12.86 11.08
CA GLY A 135 9.21 13.93 11.03
C GLY A 135 7.88 13.55 10.37
N MET A 136 7.02 14.54 10.19
CA MET A 136 5.75 14.40 9.46
C MET A 136 5.92 14.56 7.94
N PHE A 137 6.95 15.31 7.52
CA PHE A 137 7.19 15.56 6.11
C PHE A 137 7.69 14.30 5.40
N TYR A 138 6.92 13.87 4.40
CA TYR A 138 7.23 12.75 3.55
C TYR A 138 6.76 13.06 2.14
N ASP A 139 7.65 12.99 1.16
CA ASP A 139 7.41 13.46 -0.20
C ASP A 139 6.21 12.80 -0.86
N PHE A 140 5.89 11.56 -0.47
CA PHE A 140 4.80 10.78 -1.05
C PHE A 140 3.50 10.86 -0.22
N SER A 141 3.39 11.90 0.62
CA SER A 141 2.16 12.25 1.34
C SER A 141 1.76 13.70 1.06
N ASN A 142 0.47 14.00 1.11
CA ASN A 142 0.00 15.38 0.96
C ASN A 142 0.11 16.20 2.26
N TYR A 143 0.96 15.80 3.23
CA TYR A 143 1.26 16.62 4.41
C TYR A 143 1.91 17.96 4.01
N GLY A 144 2.81 17.95 3.02
CA GLY A 144 3.45 19.17 2.52
C GLY A 144 2.46 20.20 1.96
N VAL A 145 1.35 19.74 1.38
CA VAL A 145 0.23 20.60 0.90
C VAL A 145 -0.45 21.33 2.06
N HIS A 146 -0.50 20.72 3.24
CA HIS A 146 -1.10 21.33 4.44
C HIS A 146 -0.10 22.23 5.17
N GLU A 147 1.17 21.83 5.25
CA GLU A 147 2.21 22.57 5.98
C GLU A 147 2.71 23.79 5.21
N ARG A 148 2.89 23.67 3.89
CA ARG A 148 3.52 24.70 3.04
C ARG A 148 2.51 25.42 2.14
N LEU A 149 1.22 25.12 2.30
CA LEU A 149 0.12 25.69 1.51
C LEU A 149 0.31 25.54 -0.02
N GLY A 150 0.97 24.46 -0.44
CA GLY A 150 1.19 24.16 -1.85
C GLY A 150 -0.02 23.48 -2.52
N SER A 151 0.19 22.99 -3.75
CA SER A 151 -0.79 22.16 -4.46
C SER A 151 -0.09 20.96 -5.09
N ASP A 152 -0.71 19.78 -4.99
CA ASP A 152 -0.27 18.56 -5.66
C ASP A 152 -1.14 18.21 -6.88
N GLY A 153 -2.10 19.08 -7.22
CA GLY A 153 -3.01 18.94 -8.37
C GLY A 153 -4.04 17.83 -8.24
N VAL A 154 -4.11 17.11 -7.11
CA VAL A 154 -5.07 16.01 -6.89
C VAL A 154 -5.79 16.08 -5.56
N THR A 155 -5.22 16.74 -4.55
CA THR A 155 -5.85 16.90 -3.25
C THR A 155 -6.36 18.32 -3.02
N THR A 156 -7.41 18.40 -2.21
CA THR A 156 -8.00 19.65 -1.72
C THR A 156 -7.99 19.64 -0.20
N TRP A 157 -8.03 20.79 0.46
CA TRP A 157 -8.11 20.83 1.92
C TRP A 157 -9.50 20.43 2.43
N HIS A 158 -9.53 19.63 3.49
CA HIS A 158 -10.78 19.25 4.15
C HIS A 158 -11.41 20.46 4.87
N PRO A 159 -12.74 20.64 4.90
CA PRO A 159 -13.39 21.73 5.64
C PRO A 159 -12.97 21.83 7.11
N ALA A 160 -12.72 20.69 7.76
CA ALA A 160 -12.17 20.65 9.12
C ALA A 160 -10.77 21.26 9.28
N PHE A 161 -9.91 21.17 8.25
CA PHE A 161 -8.62 21.87 8.24
C PHE A 161 -8.83 23.37 8.05
N LEU A 162 -9.68 23.76 7.10
CA LEU A 162 -9.99 25.16 6.82
C LEU A 162 -10.68 25.87 8.01
N ALA A 163 -11.30 25.11 8.90
CA ALA A 163 -11.94 25.62 10.11
C ALA A 163 -10.98 25.76 11.32
N LEU A 164 -9.67 25.50 11.15
CA LEU A 164 -8.70 25.59 12.26
C LEU A 164 -8.35 27.03 12.63
N GLY A 165 -8.32 27.94 11.66
CA GLY A 165 -7.94 29.34 11.83
C GLY A 165 -8.75 30.25 10.91
N LYS A 166 -8.50 31.56 11.00
CA LYS A 166 -9.15 32.57 10.14
C LYS A 166 -8.47 32.69 8.79
N THR A 167 -7.16 32.41 8.73
CA THR A 167 -6.35 32.43 7.50
C THR A 167 -5.77 31.03 7.21
N LEU A 168 -5.32 30.81 5.98
CA LEU A 168 -4.66 29.55 5.61
C LEU A 168 -3.35 29.35 6.37
N ASP A 169 -2.57 30.41 6.62
CA ASP A 169 -1.35 30.36 7.41
C ASP A 169 -1.61 29.96 8.87
N GLU A 170 -2.67 30.49 9.49
CA GLU A 170 -3.11 30.06 10.81
C GLU A 170 -3.51 28.58 10.81
N CYS A 171 -4.27 28.14 9.80
CA CYS A 171 -4.66 26.74 9.66
C CYS A 171 -3.44 25.81 9.55
N ALA A 172 -2.47 26.17 8.70
CA ALA A 172 -1.23 25.42 8.51
C ALA A 172 -0.41 25.33 9.80
N ASN A 173 -0.24 26.45 10.52
CA ASN A 173 0.51 26.51 11.77
C ASN A 173 -0.14 25.67 12.88
N ILE A 174 -1.46 25.79 13.06
CA ILE A 174 -2.22 25.00 14.03
C ILE A 174 -2.14 23.51 13.68
N TYR A 175 -2.31 23.17 12.40
CA TYR A 175 -2.25 21.79 11.93
C TYR A 175 -0.86 21.17 12.09
N LYS A 176 0.21 21.93 11.80
CA LYS A 176 1.60 21.54 12.03
C LYS A 176 1.84 21.21 13.49
N GLY A 177 1.45 22.10 14.41
CA GLY A 177 1.55 21.86 15.85
C GLY A 177 0.75 20.63 16.31
N PHE A 178 -0.45 20.43 15.77
CA PHE A 178 -1.29 19.26 16.03
C PHE A 178 -0.64 17.94 15.56
N CYS A 179 0.05 17.98 14.42
CA CYS A 179 0.76 16.83 13.84
C CYS A 179 2.06 16.51 14.56
N GLN A 180 2.83 17.50 15.02
CA GLN A 180 4.06 17.29 15.80
C GLN A 180 3.82 16.53 17.12
N LYS A 181 2.64 16.70 17.70
CA LYS A 181 2.18 15.97 18.90
C LYS A 181 1.79 14.51 18.60
N TYR A 182 1.79 14.08 17.34
CA TYR A 182 1.49 12.69 16.99
C TYR A 182 2.50 11.72 17.62
N ARG A 183 1.97 10.70 18.28
CA ARG A 183 2.72 9.58 18.86
C ARG A 183 2.13 8.27 18.31
N PRO A 184 2.86 7.54 17.45
CA PRO A 184 2.39 6.27 16.94
C PRO A 184 2.13 5.29 18.07
N GLN A 185 0.97 4.64 18.04
CA GLN A 185 0.66 3.56 18.97
C GLN A 185 1.23 2.24 18.41
N PRO A 186 1.87 1.40 19.23
CA PRO A 186 2.37 0.11 18.78
C PRO A 186 1.20 -0.76 18.29
N LYS A 187 1.36 -1.36 17.11
CA LYS A 187 0.35 -2.30 16.59
C LYS A 187 0.39 -3.58 17.43
N LYS A 188 -0.78 -4.03 17.87
CA LYS A 188 -0.92 -5.32 18.56
C LYS A 188 -0.47 -6.43 17.60
N VAL A 189 0.58 -7.17 17.98
CA VAL A 189 1.05 -8.32 17.20
C VAL A 189 0.13 -9.50 17.51
N GLU A 190 -0.72 -9.88 16.55
CA GLU A 190 -1.45 -11.14 16.63
C GLU A 190 -0.49 -12.29 16.40
N LYS A 191 -0.20 -13.07 17.45
CA LYS A 191 0.57 -14.31 17.31
C LYS A 191 -0.27 -15.32 16.54
N ASN A 192 0.20 -15.76 15.36
CA ASN A 192 -0.45 -16.85 14.64
C ASN A 192 -0.23 -18.16 15.41
N ARG A 193 -1.29 -18.66 16.06
CA ARG A 193 -1.28 -19.92 16.82
C ARG A 193 -1.77 -21.13 16.02
N TRP A 194 -1.92 -20.99 14.69
CA TRP A 194 -2.47 -22.05 13.84
C TRP A 194 -1.68 -23.37 13.99
N GLY A 195 -0.34 -23.30 13.99
CA GLY A 195 0.50 -24.47 14.25
C GLY A 195 0.56 -24.89 15.72
N SER A 196 0.64 -23.94 16.65
CA SER A 196 0.85 -24.29 18.07
C SER A 196 -0.37 -24.94 18.74
N LYS A 197 -1.59 -24.69 18.27
CA LYS A 197 -2.78 -25.40 18.76
C LYS A 197 -2.93 -26.80 18.14
N LEU A 198 -2.64 -26.94 16.86
CA LEU A 198 -2.75 -28.22 16.14
C LEU A 198 -1.66 -29.21 16.58
N LEU A 199 -0.44 -28.70 16.80
CA LEU A 199 0.73 -29.50 17.18
C LEU A 199 0.83 -29.79 18.68
N ALA A 200 0.13 -29.04 19.55
CA ALA A 200 0.19 -29.27 21.00
C ALA A 200 -0.33 -30.64 21.45
N GLY A 201 -1.22 -31.28 20.66
CA GLY A 201 -1.72 -32.63 20.91
C GLY A 201 -0.98 -33.73 20.15
N MET A 202 -0.13 -33.38 19.17
CA MET A 202 0.67 -34.35 18.43
C MET A 202 1.92 -34.67 19.24
N LYS A 203 1.84 -35.62 20.17
CA LYS A 203 3.05 -36.30 20.66
C LYS A 203 3.64 -37.01 19.44
N PRO A 204 4.85 -36.65 18.96
CA PRO A 204 5.47 -37.42 17.91
C PRO A 204 5.58 -38.85 18.44
N ASN A 205 4.89 -39.79 17.80
CA ASN A 205 5.17 -41.20 18.02
C ASN A 205 6.68 -41.35 17.87
N GLN A 206 7.36 -41.87 18.88
CA GLN A 206 8.77 -42.24 18.74
C GLN A 206 8.87 -43.17 17.53
N LYS A 207 9.27 -42.63 16.39
CA LYS A 207 9.43 -43.38 15.15
C LYS A 207 10.85 -43.15 14.67
N LYS A 208 11.55 -44.29 14.62
CA LYS A 208 12.73 -44.67 13.86
C LYS A 208 13.41 -43.52 13.12
N LYS A 209 14.71 -43.34 13.38
CA LYS A 209 15.66 -42.48 12.65
C LYS A 209 15.44 -42.62 11.14
N GLY A 210 14.63 -41.73 10.58
CA GLY A 210 14.47 -41.53 9.15
C GLY A 210 14.71 -40.05 8.89
N THR A 211 15.56 -39.75 7.92
CA THR A 211 16.00 -38.40 7.58
C THR A 211 14.78 -37.53 7.23
N SER A 212 14.65 -36.35 7.87
CA SER A 212 13.52 -35.45 7.64
C SER A 212 13.47 -34.98 6.17
N PRO A 213 12.29 -34.73 5.58
CA PRO A 213 12.16 -34.18 4.21
C PRO A 213 12.93 -32.86 3.99
N GLY A 214 13.13 -32.05 5.04
CA GLY A 214 13.96 -30.84 5.00
C GLY A 214 15.45 -31.08 5.28
N GLN A 215 15.82 -32.33 5.60
CA GLN A 215 17.19 -32.85 5.73
C GLN A 215 17.54 -33.81 4.58
N LEU A 216 16.65 -33.97 3.59
CA LEU A 216 17.02 -34.59 2.31
C LEU A 216 18.10 -33.71 1.69
N LYS A 217 19.25 -34.31 1.34
CA LYS A 217 20.18 -33.63 0.44
C LYS A 217 19.39 -33.30 -0.82
N LEU A 218 19.30 -32.01 -1.13
CA LEU A 218 18.77 -31.56 -2.40
C LEU A 218 19.63 -32.20 -3.50
N PHE A 219 19.02 -32.67 -4.58
CA PHE A 219 19.74 -33.45 -5.60
C PHE A 219 21.01 -32.75 -6.15
N TRP A 220 21.05 -31.42 -6.07
CA TRP A 220 22.21 -30.62 -6.47
C TRP A 220 23.36 -30.53 -5.46
N TYR A 221 23.23 -31.12 -4.27
CA TYR A 221 24.35 -31.24 -3.32
C TYR A 221 25.33 -32.37 -3.70
N GLU A 222 24.92 -33.26 -4.61
CA GLU A 222 25.73 -34.35 -5.18
C GLU A 222 26.02 -34.13 -6.66
N LEU A 223 25.54 -33.02 -7.24
CA LEU A 223 25.95 -32.64 -8.59
C LEU A 223 27.40 -32.22 -8.55
N ASP A 224 28.24 -32.98 -9.24
CA ASP A 224 29.59 -32.54 -9.56
C ASP A 224 29.49 -31.35 -10.52
N ILE A 225 29.57 -30.16 -9.93
CA ILE A 225 29.50 -28.87 -10.63
C ILE A 225 30.70 -28.69 -11.58
N THR A 226 31.71 -29.57 -11.52
CA THR A 226 32.85 -29.62 -12.44
C THR A 226 32.61 -30.53 -13.64
N ASN A 227 31.50 -31.27 -13.69
CA ASN A 227 31.15 -32.10 -14.83
C ASN A 227 30.92 -31.24 -16.08
N GLU A 228 31.77 -31.44 -17.09
CA GLU A 228 31.75 -30.66 -18.33
C GLU A 228 30.41 -30.74 -19.08
N GLU A 229 29.72 -31.88 -19.06
CA GLU A 229 28.42 -32.02 -19.72
C GLU A 229 27.35 -31.15 -19.05
N ILE A 230 27.38 -31.07 -17.71
CA ILE A 230 26.46 -30.25 -16.93
C ILE A 230 26.74 -28.76 -17.17
N ILE A 231 28.02 -28.35 -17.17
CA ILE A 231 28.43 -26.97 -17.50
C ILE A 231 27.99 -26.61 -18.91
N LYS A 232 28.17 -27.52 -19.87
CA LYS A 232 27.82 -27.30 -21.28
C LYS A 232 26.30 -27.20 -21.47
N ALA A 233 25.52 -28.09 -20.85
CA ALA A 233 24.07 -28.05 -20.86
C ALA A 233 23.52 -26.78 -20.18
N ALA A 234 24.06 -26.40 -19.02
CA ALA A 234 23.71 -25.17 -18.32
C ALA A 234 24.08 -23.93 -19.15
N THR A 235 25.24 -23.92 -19.82
CA THR A 235 25.65 -22.83 -20.70
C THR A 235 24.74 -22.70 -21.91
N ILE A 236 24.33 -23.82 -22.53
CA ILE A 236 23.34 -23.82 -23.62
C ILE A 236 22.00 -23.30 -23.13
N PHE A 237 21.54 -23.76 -21.97
CA PHE A 237 20.28 -23.32 -21.37
C PHE A 237 20.30 -21.83 -21.04
N VAL A 238 21.37 -21.33 -20.43
CA VAL A 238 21.57 -19.90 -20.15
C VAL A 238 21.64 -19.11 -21.46
N LYS A 239 22.40 -19.55 -22.47
CA LYS A 239 22.44 -18.86 -23.78
C LYS A 239 21.09 -18.86 -24.50
N ALA A 240 20.32 -19.94 -24.40
CA ALA A 240 19.00 -20.05 -25.03
C ALA A 240 17.93 -19.23 -24.32
N ASN A 241 18.07 -18.99 -23.01
CA ASN A 241 17.05 -18.33 -22.18
C ASN A 241 17.46 -16.94 -21.64
N CYS A 242 18.73 -16.56 -21.76
CA CYS A 242 19.17 -15.19 -21.53
C CYS A 242 18.75 -14.34 -22.71
N TYR A 243 17.63 -13.65 -22.55
CA TYR A 243 17.29 -12.50 -23.36
C TYR A 243 18.38 -11.44 -23.19
N THR A 244 19.21 -11.23 -24.22
CA THR A 244 20.00 -10.02 -24.38
C THR A 244 19.10 -8.99 -25.06
N PRO A 245 18.57 -7.97 -24.37
CA PRO A 245 18.03 -6.82 -25.07
C PRO A 245 19.20 -6.19 -25.81
N ASN A 246 19.19 -6.29 -27.14
CA ASN A 246 20.16 -5.64 -27.99
C ASN A 246 20.19 -4.12 -27.63
N PRO A 247 21.31 -3.56 -27.14
CA PRO A 247 21.39 -2.14 -26.80
C PRO A 247 21.45 -1.22 -28.02
N LYS A 248 21.41 -1.77 -29.25
CA LYS A 248 21.45 -0.99 -30.49
C LYS A 248 20.50 -1.55 -31.52
N ASN A 249 19.33 -0.94 -31.64
CA ASN A 249 18.72 -0.59 -32.93
C ASN A 249 17.56 0.40 -32.71
N LYS A 250 17.84 1.64 -33.14
CA LYS A 250 16.96 2.75 -33.58
C LYS A 250 15.54 2.83 -33.04
#